data_AF-A0A086K692-F1
#
_entry.id   AF-A0A086K692-F1
#
_cell.length_a   1.000
_cell.length_b   1.000
_cell.length_c   1.000
_cell.angle_alpha   90.00
_cell.angle_beta   90.00
_cell.angle_gamma   90.00
#
_symmetry.space_group_name_H-M   'P 1'
#
loop_
_entity.id
_entity.type
_entity.pdbx_description
1 polymer ?
#
loop_
_entity_poly.entity_id
_entity_poly.type
_entity_poly.pdbx_seq_one_letter_code
_entity_poly.pdbx_strand_id
1 'polypeptide(L)'
;MSAWVEKRLREKSGFSSEELFNELCAVSGCPRPRDFSGRVEDVKQIPSFVKEIVLAYSYPRLDINVSKDIGHLLKSPFCIHHGTGRVCVPLEVAPERTRGASASSRFDPARVPTLTLLRRQFDDPSRAHLPPHQRTSLAPYLDFFRDKFLYTLLKNVAEETKYVKKLLEGVDARIKPEVCF
;
A
#
# COMPACT_ATOMS: atom_id res chain seq x y z
N MET A 1 13.27 38.44 -2.19
CA MET A 1 12.64 37.70 -1.07
C MET A 1 11.69 38.68 -0.38
N SER A 2 10.50 38.27 0.08
CA SER A 2 9.58 39.27 0.70
C SER A 2 10.21 39.82 1.98
N ALA A 3 10.03 41.12 2.26
CA ALA A 3 10.57 41.77 3.45
C ALA A 3 10.12 41.08 4.76
N TRP A 4 8.97 40.39 4.70
CA TRP A 4 8.45 39.55 5.78
C TRP A 4 9.33 38.32 6.04
N VAL A 5 9.74 37.58 4.99
CA VAL A 5 10.60 36.40 5.11
C VAL A 5 11.96 36.77 5.70
N GLU A 6 12.57 37.85 5.22
CA GLU A 6 13.87 38.29 5.73
C GLU A 6 13.80 38.81 7.17
N LYS A 7 12.74 39.54 7.54
CA LYS A 7 12.50 39.97 8.92
C LYS A 7 12.32 38.77 9.85
N ARG A 8 11.63 37.71 9.41
CA ARG A 8 11.40 36.52 10.23
C ARG A 8 12.60 35.59 10.37
N LEU A 9 13.39 35.42 9.31
CA LEU A 9 14.67 34.71 9.39
C LEU A 9 15.66 35.40 10.36
N ARG A 10 15.53 36.73 10.53
CA ARG A 10 16.29 37.50 11.51
C ARG A 10 15.78 37.35 12.96
N GLU A 11 14.48 37.14 13.17
CA GLU A 11 13.85 37.08 14.50
C GLU A 11 13.85 35.67 15.12
N LYS A 12 13.86 34.60 14.33
CA LYS A 12 13.91 33.22 14.82
C LYS A 12 14.76 32.38 13.87
N SER A 13 15.91 31.89 14.34
CA SER A 13 16.87 31.14 13.51
C SER A 13 16.50 29.67 13.27
N GLY A 14 15.40 29.18 13.88
CA GLY A 14 14.94 27.82 13.71
C GLY A 14 13.43 27.72 13.88
N PHE A 15 12.78 27.10 12.89
CA PHE A 15 11.39 26.65 12.98
C PHE A 15 11.39 25.13 12.88
N SER A 16 10.57 24.49 13.69
CA SER A 16 10.14 23.12 13.39
C SER A 16 9.29 23.11 12.11
N SER A 17 9.23 21.97 11.43
CA SER A 17 8.39 21.82 10.23
C SER A 17 6.91 22.10 10.53
N GLU A 18 6.44 21.78 11.74
CA GLU A 18 5.08 22.07 12.18
C GLU A 18 4.83 23.58 12.33
N GLU A 19 5.73 24.30 13.02
CA GLU A 19 5.63 25.76 13.15
C GLU A 19 5.65 26.44 11.78
N LEU A 20 6.58 26.03 10.90
CA LEU A 20 6.69 26.60 9.55
C LEU A 20 5.41 26.37 8.72
N PHE A 21 4.83 25.16 8.80
CA PHE A 21 3.61 24.85 8.07
C PHE A 21 2.39 25.58 8.64
N ASN A 22 2.30 25.74 9.96
CA ASN A 22 1.24 26.52 10.60
C ASN A 22 1.31 28.01 10.21
N GLU A 23 2.51 28.57 10.11
CA GLU A 23 2.71 29.94 9.61
C GLU A 23 2.31 30.05 8.13
N LEU A 24 2.66 29.06 7.31
CA LEU A 24 2.19 29.00 5.92
C LEU A 24 0.66 29.00 5.85
N CYS A 25 -0.02 28.22 6.69
CA CYS A 25 -1.48 28.22 6.80
C CYS A 25 -2.03 29.60 7.20
N ALA A 26 -1.40 30.25 8.18
CA ALA A 26 -1.81 31.57 8.67
C ALA A 26 -1.68 32.66 7.59
N VAL A 27 -0.55 32.69 6.87
CA VAL A 27 -0.33 33.66 5.77
C VAL A 27 -1.24 33.38 4.57
N SER A 28 -1.53 32.10 4.31
CA SER A 28 -2.35 31.67 3.18
C SER A 28 -3.86 31.68 3.44
N GLY A 29 -4.27 31.95 4.69
CA GLY A 29 -5.66 32.01 5.11
C GLY A 29 -6.37 30.65 5.12
N CYS A 30 -5.63 29.55 5.24
CA CYS A 30 -6.20 28.20 5.24
C CYS A 30 -6.18 27.57 6.65
N PRO A 31 -7.06 26.59 6.93
CA PRO A 31 -7.05 25.89 8.21
C PRO A 31 -5.73 25.15 8.43
N ARG A 32 -5.29 25.08 9.68
CA ARG A 32 -4.12 24.27 10.06
C ARG A 32 -4.45 22.79 9.95
N PRO A 33 -3.46 21.90 9.76
CA PRO A 33 -3.70 20.46 9.69
C PRO A 33 -4.46 19.89 10.88
N ARG A 34 -4.23 20.42 12.10
CA ARG A 34 -4.93 20.00 13.32
C ARG A 34 -6.41 20.36 13.34
N ASP A 35 -6.79 21.42 12.62
CA ASP A 35 -8.16 21.93 12.56
C ASP A 35 -8.92 21.39 11.33
N PHE A 36 -8.25 20.62 10.47
CA PHE A 36 -8.82 20.05 9.26
C PHE A 36 -9.80 18.92 9.60
N SER A 37 -11.08 19.11 9.27
CA SER A 37 -12.14 18.15 9.60
C SER A 37 -12.45 17.16 8.46
N GLY A 38 -11.80 17.31 7.30
CA GLY A 38 -12.00 16.46 6.14
C GLY A 38 -13.29 16.75 5.36
N ARG A 39 -13.98 17.86 5.67
CA ARG A 39 -15.18 18.29 4.96
C ARG A 39 -14.82 18.96 3.63
N VAL A 40 -15.75 18.92 2.69
CA VAL A 40 -15.56 19.50 1.33
C VAL A 40 -15.31 21.02 1.43
N GLU A 41 -15.95 21.67 2.38
CA GLU A 41 -15.82 23.10 2.67
C GLU A 41 -14.39 23.46 3.10
N ASP A 42 -13.76 22.63 3.93
CA ASP A 42 -12.37 22.82 4.38
C ASP A 42 -11.42 22.79 3.17
N VAL A 43 -11.65 21.87 2.22
CA VAL A 43 -10.81 21.72 1.02
C VAL A 43 -10.93 22.93 0.09
N LYS A 44 -12.10 23.59 0.04
CA LYS A 44 -12.29 24.80 -0.77
C LYS A 44 -11.48 25.98 -0.24
N GLN A 45 -11.25 26.05 1.07
CA GLN A 45 -10.49 27.11 1.72
C GLN A 45 -8.98 26.95 1.58
N ILE A 46 -8.49 25.78 1.16
CA ILE A 46 -7.05 25.53 0.97
C ILE A 46 -6.61 26.03 -0.43
N PRO A 47 -5.67 26.98 -0.51
CA PRO A 47 -5.11 27.45 -1.78
C PRO A 47 -4.46 26.32 -2.59
N SER A 48 -4.44 26.45 -3.92
CA SER A 48 -3.87 25.43 -4.82
C SER A 48 -2.42 25.09 -4.49
N PHE A 49 -1.58 26.09 -4.24
CA PHE A 49 -0.16 25.87 -3.95
C PHE A 49 0.06 25.06 -2.66
N VAL A 50 -0.81 25.20 -1.65
CA VAL A 50 -0.73 24.38 -0.42
C VAL A 50 -1.11 22.93 -0.75
N LYS A 51 -2.13 22.71 -1.58
CA LYS A 51 -2.49 21.37 -2.08
C LYS A 51 -1.36 20.74 -2.89
N GLU A 52 -0.72 21.52 -3.75
CA GLU A 52 0.43 21.09 -4.54
C GLU A 52 1.60 20.68 -3.65
N ILE A 53 1.90 21.44 -2.57
CA ILE A 53 2.89 21.03 -1.56
C ILE A 53 2.50 19.69 -0.94
N VAL A 54 1.25 19.54 -0.48
CA VAL A 54 0.80 18.27 0.12
C VAL A 54 0.94 17.13 -0.87
N LEU A 55 0.52 17.30 -2.12
CA LEU A 55 0.61 16.27 -3.15
C LEU A 55 2.07 15.94 -3.50
N ALA A 56 2.94 16.95 -3.64
CA ALA A 56 4.35 16.75 -3.98
C ALA A 56 5.10 15.88 -2.95
N TYR A 57 4.69 15.94 -1.67
CA TYR A 57 5.33 15.22 -0.57
C TYR A 57 4.59 13.96 -0.11
N SER A 58 3.28 13.82 -0.38
CA SER A 58 2.49 12.69 0.11
C SER A 58 1.89 11.80 -0.99
N TYR A 59 1.79 12.29 -2.23
CA TYR A 59 1.24 11.49 -3.33
C TYR A 59 2.23 10.37 -3.73
N PRO A 60 1.74 9.14 -4.00
CA PRO A 60 2.59 8.05 -4.46
C PRO A 60 3.33 8.38 -5.76
N ARG A 61 4.65 8.27 -5.74
CA ARG A 61 5.48 8.42 -6.95
C ARG A 61 5.46 7.10 -7.71
N LEU A 62 4.72 7.08 -8.82
CA LEU A 62 4.55 5.89 -9.65
C LEU A 62 5.72 5.75 -10.63
N ASP A 63 6.32 4.57 -10.70
CA ASP A 63 7.25 4.24 -11.78
C ASP A 63 6.44 3.85 -13.03
N ILE A 64 6.26 4.80 -13.95
CA ILE A 64 5.46 4.61 -15.16
C ILE A 64 5.95 3.46 -16.04
N ASN A 65 7.23 3.13 -15.99
CA ASN A 65 7.80 2.10 -16.85
C ASN A 65 7.35 0.69 -16.46
N VAL A 66 6.88 0.50 -15.23
CA VAL A 66 6.37 -0.80 -14.76
C VAL A 66 4.91 -1.07 -15.15
N SER A 67 4.20 -0.08 -15.70
CA SER A 67 2.76 -0.17 -15.99
C SER A 67 2.37 0.14 -17.44
N LYS A 68 3.30 0.65 -18.26
CA LYS A 68 3.00 1.09 -19.63
C LYS A 68 3.02 -0.04 -20.68
N ASP A 69 3.71 -1.14 -20.40
CA ASP A 69 3.95 -2.23 -21.34
C ASP A 69 3.53 -3.57 -20.71
N ILE A 70 2.90 -4.43 -21.51
CA ILE A 70 2.46 -5.77 -21.12
C ILE A 70 3.66 -6.72 -20.98
N GLY A 71 4.77 -6.45 -21.68
CA GLY A 71 6.00 -7.25 -21.60
C GLY A 71 6.84 -7.03 -20.34
N HIS A 72 6.41 -6.18 -19.40
CA HIS A 72 7.20 -5.83 -18.24
C HIS A 72 7.33 -7.01 -17.26
N LEU A 73 8.58 -7.38 -16.94
CA LEU A 73 8.85 -8.45 -15.97
C LEU A 73 8.90 -7.89 -14.56
N LEU A 74 8.01 -8.37 -13.69
CA LEU A 74 7.98 -8.01 -12.27
C LEU A 74 8.47 -9.17 -11.39
N LYS A 75 9.01 -8.82 -10.22
CA LYS A 75 9.43 -9.80 -9.22
C LYS A 75 8.23 -10.65 -8.75
N SER A 76 8.40 -11.96 -8.73
CA SER A 76 7.39 -12.88 -8.20
C SER A 76 7.19 -12.71 -6.68
N PRO A 77 5.95 -12.87 -6.16
CA PRO A 77 5.70 -12.97 -4.73
C PRO A 77 6.56 -14.08 -4.08
N PHE A 78 6.88 -13.90 -2.80
CA PHE A 78 7.70 -14.79 -1.98
C PHE A 78 9.16 -14.98 -2.42
N CYS A 79 9.63 -14.30 -3.48
CA CYS A 79 11.05 -14.28 -3.80
C CYS A 79 11.88 -13.63 -2.67
N ILE A 80 13.09 -14.15 -2.45
CA ILE A 80 14.05 -13.56 -1.50
C ILE A 80 14.67 -12.30 -2.13
N HIS A 81 14.77 -11.21 -1.39
CA HIS A 81 15.50 -10.02 -1.81
C HIS A 81 17.01 -10.21 -1.61
N HIS A 82 17.80 -10.18 -2.68
CA HIS A 82 19.25 -10.46 -2.63
C HIS A 82 20.01 -9.59 -1.61
N GLY A 83 19.72 -8.29 -1.54
CA GLY A 83 20.43 -7.37 -0.64
C GLY A 83 20.03 -7.44 0.85
N THR A 84 18.81 -7.88 1.19
CA THR A 84 18.30 -7.84 2.58
C THR A 84 18.04 -9.23 3.14
N GLY A 85 18.01 -10.26 2.29
CA GLY A 85 17.59 -11.62 2.64
C GLY A 85 16.12 -11.74 3.03
N ARG A 86 15.32 -10.66 2.97
CA ARG A 86 13.90 -10.64 3.34
C ARG A 86 13.05 -11.30 2.26
N VAL A 87 11.99 -11.98 2.67
CA VAL A 87 10.98 -12.54 1.76
C VAL A 87 10.07 -11.41 1.24
N CYS A 88 9.79 -11.37 -0.07
CA CYS A 88 8.77 -10.49 -0.64
C CYS A 88 7.36 -10.99 -0.31
N VAL A 89 6.86 -10.65 0.88
CA VAL A 89 5.56 -11.11 1.38
C VAL A 89 4.39 -10.26 0.85
N PRO A 90 3.20 -10.84 0.63
CA PRO A 90 1.98 -10.09 0.34
C PRO A 90 1.61 -9.14 1.48
N LEU A 91 1.03 -7.99 1.11
CA LEU A 91 0.60 -6.96 2.05
C LEU A 91 -0.92 -7.06 2.26
N GLU A 92 -1.34 -7.14 3.52
CA GLU A 92 -2.73 -6.97 3.88
C GLU A 92 -3.06 -5.47 3.91
N VAL A 93 -3.89 -5.03 2.97
CA VAL A 93 -4.35 -3.63 2.88
C VAL A 93 -5.77 -3.58 3.43
N ALA A 94 -5.92 -3.23 4.71
CA ALA A 94 -7.24 -2.96 5.29
C ALA A 94 -7.77 -1.59 4.79
N PRO A 95 -9.06 -1.47 4.42
CA PRO A 95 -9.63 -0.19 4.00
C PRO A 95 -9.52 0.86 5.11
N GLU A 96 -8.98 2.03 4.77
CA GLU A 96 -8.73 3.14 5.70
C GLU A 96 -10.00 3.70 6.40
N ARG A 97 -11.20 3.34 5.92
CA ARG A 97 -12.48 3.80 6.49
C ARG A 97 -12.79 3.20 7.87
N THR A 98 -11.99 2.25 8.35
CA THR A 98 -12.16 1.60 9.65
C THR A 98 -11.12 2.10 10.66
N ARG A 99 -10.87 3.42 10.72
CA ARG A 99 -9.99 4.10 11.72
C ARG A 99 -10.41 3.93 13.20
N GLY A 100 -11.40 3.08 13.49
CA GLY A 100 -11.81 2.70 14.85
C GLY A 100 -11.58 1.21 15.20
N ALA A 101 -11.10 0.36 14.28
CA ALA A 101 -10.90 -1.06 14.54
C ALA A 101 -9.40 -1.43 14.46
N SER A 102 -8.79 -1.56 15.63
CA SER A 102 -7.47 -2.15 15.91
C SER A 102 -6.30 -1.75 15.01
N ALA A 103 -5.48 -0.82 15.50
CA ALA A 103 -4.17 -0.43 14.95
C ALA A 103 -3.09 -1.55 14.96
N SER A 104 -3.48 -2.83 14.99
CA SER A 104 -2.59 -3.95 15.34
C SER A 104 -1.96 -4.71 14.17
N SER A 105 -2.23 -4.35 12.91
CA SER A 105 -1.58 -4.98 11.73
C SER A 105 -1.03 -3.94 10.74
N ARG A 106 -0.34 -2.91 11.24
CA ARG A 106 0.42 -2.02 10.35
C ARG A 106 1.64 -2.77 9.82
N PHE A 107 1.74 -2.90 8.50
CA PHE A 107 2.91 -3.52 7.87
C PHE A 107 4.20 -2.80 8.29
N ASP A 108 5.19 -3.57 8.73
CA ASP A 108 6.51 -3.08 9.12
C ASP A 108 7.59 -3.79 8.28
N PRO A 109 8.24 -3.09 7.33
CA PRO A 109 9.31 -3.65 6.50
C PRO A 109 10.48 -4.24 7.30
N ALA A 110 10.72 -3.75 8.52
CA ALA A 110 11.80 -4.23 9.38
C ALA A 110 11.50 -5.60 9.99
N ARG A 111 10.22 -5.95 10.14
CA ARG A 111 9.75 -7.20 10.76
C ARG A 111 9.51 -8.33 9.75
N VAL A 112 9.63 -8.06 8.45
CA VAL A 112 9.52 -9.07 7.41
C VAL A 112 10.60 -10.15 7.59
N PRO A 113 10.25 -11.45 7.62
CA PRO A 113 11.20 -12.51 7.91
C PRO A 113 12.28 -12.62 6.83
N THR A 114 13.51 -12.93 7.26
CA THR A 114 14.63 -13.25 6.39
C THR A 114 14.75 -14.74 6.15
N LEU A 115 15.36 -15.15 5.03
CA LEU A 115 15.61 -16.57 4.72
C LEU A 115 16.37 -17.27 5.86
N THR A 116 17.39 -16.62 6.42
CA THR A 116 18.19 -17.15 7.54
C THR A 116 17.34 -17.39 8.77
N LEU A 117 16.42 -16.47 9.10
CA LEU A 117 15.50 -16.63 10.22
C LEU A 117 14.55 -17.81 9.98
N LEU A 118 13.96 -17.89 8.78
CA LEU A 118 13.04 -18.96 8.43
C LEU A 118 13.70 -20.34 8.49
N ARG A 119 14.96 -20.44 8.01
CA ARG A 119 15.73 -21.68 8.09
C ARG A 119 15.94 -22.12 9.54
N ARG A 120 16.35 -21.20 10.42
CA ARG A 120 16.54 -21.48 11.86
C ARG A 120 15.23 -21.94 12.52
N GLN A 121 14.12 -21.29 12.21
CA GLN A 121 12.81 -21.67 12.75
C GLN A 121 12.32 -23.03 12.25
N PHE A 122 12.63 -23.38 11.00
CA PHE A 122 12.22 -24.64 10.40
C PHE A 122 12.99 -25.82 10.98
N ASP A 123 14.28 -25.64 11.24
CA ASP A 123 15.17 -26.66 11.82
C ASP A 123 15.06 -26.76 13.35
N ASP A 124 14.31 -25.86 14.00
CA ASP A 124 14.12 -25.85 15.45
C ASP A 124 13.35 -27.11 15.92
N PRO A 125 13.97 -28.00 16.73
CA PRO A 125 13.31 -29.21 17.20
C PRO A 125 12.04 -28.94 18.00
N SER A 126 11.96 -27.80 18.70
CA SER A 126 10.76 -27.42 19.46
C SER A 126 9.54 -27.20 18.56
N ARG A 127 9.76 -26.87 17.28
CA ARG A 127 8.73 -26.63 16.27
C ARG A 127 8.48 -27.85 15.37
N ALA A 128 9.23 -28.94 15.54
CA ALA A 128 9.10 -30.13 14.69
C ALA A 128 7.72 -30.81 14.79
N HIS A 129 7.00 -30.62 15.89
CA HIS A 129 5.63 -31.13 16.06
C HIS A 129 4.61 -30.41 15.16
N LEU A 130 4.91 -29.21 14.68
CA LEU A 130 4.02 -28.43 13.80
C LEU A 130 4.12 -28.93 12.35
N PRO A 131 3.04 -28.80 11.55
CA PRO A 131 3.10 -29.02 10.10
C PRO A 131 4.15 -28.11 9.44
N PRO A 132 4.86 -28.56 8.39
CA PRO A 132 5.95 -27.79 7.76
C PRO A 132 5.58 -26.33 7.40
N HIS A 133 4.35 -26.10 6.92
CA HIS A 133 3.86 -24.78 6.51
C HIS A 133 3.59 -23.83 7.70
N GLN A 134 3.50 -24.34 8.94
CA GLN A 134 3.26 -23.57 10.16
C GLN A 134 4.50 -23.40 11.04
N ARG A 135 5.62 -24.04 10.67
CA ARG A 135 6.86 -24.01 11.47
C ARG A 135 7.56 -22.66 11.50
N THR A 136 7.22 -21.74 10.61
CA THR A 136 7.98 -20.50 10.42
C THR A 136 7.09 -19.27 10.51
N SER A 137 7.68 -18.11 10.76
CA SER A 137 7.00 -16.82 10.74
C SER A 137 6.55 -16.40 9.33
N LEU A 138 6.75 -17.23 8.31
CA LEU A 138 6.18 -17.02 6.98
C LEU A 138 4.70 -17.47 6.91
N ALA A 139 4.26 -18.38 7.79
CA ALA A 139 2.92 -18.94 7.84
C ALA A 139 1.78 -17.91 7.69
N PRO A 140 1.72 -16.81 8.47
CA PRO A 140 0.61 -15.86 8.36
C PRO A 140 0.51 -15.20 6.98
N TYR A 141 1.62 -15.00 6.28
CA TYR A 141 1.63 -14.44 4.93
C TYR A 141 1.13 -15.45 3.88
N LEU A 142 1.43 -16.73 4.09
CA LEU A 142 0.91 -17.82 3.24
C LEU A 142 -0.59 -18.00 3.44
N ASP A 143 -1.05 -18.00 4.68
CA ASP A 143 -2.47 -18.14 5.02
C ASP A 143 -3.27 -16.96 4.45
N PHE A 144 -2.78 -15.72 4.60
CA PHE A 144 -3.40 -14.56 3.95
C PHE A 144 -3.48 -14.72 2.43
N PHE A 145 -2.37 -15.09 1.77
CA PHE A 145 -2.33 -15.22 0.32
C PHE A 145 -3.28 -16.30 -0.19
N ARG A 146 -3.31 -17.46 0.48
CA ARG A 146 -4.18 -18.59 0.12
C ARG A 146 -5.64 -18.30 0.40
N ASP A 147 -5.96 -17.94 1.65
CA ASP A 147 -7.33 -17.96 2.15
C ASP A 147 -8.09 -16.66 1.89
N LYS A 148 -7.37 -15.54 1.71
CA LYS A 148 -7.99 -14.26 1.39
C LYS A 148 -7.85 -13.96 -0.10
N PHE A 149 -6.61 -13.85 -0.59
CA PHE A 149 -6.37 -13.40 -1.96
C PHE A 149 -6.78 -14.45 -3.01
N LEU A 150 -6.17 -15.64 -3.00
CA LEU A 150 -6.43 -16.66 -4.01
C LEU A 150 -7.88 -17.18 -3.96
N TYR A 151 -8.41 -17.42 -2.76
CA TYR A 151 -9.80 -17.84 -2.61
C TYR A 151 -10.79 -16.82 -3.21
N THR A 152 -10.61 -15.53 -2.90
CA THR A 152 -11.47 -14.46 -3.45
C THR A 152 -11.34 -14.36 -4.96
N LEU A 153 -10.12 -14.44 -5.49
CA LEU A 153 -9.87 -14.42 -6.93
C LEU A 153 -10.59 -15.58 -7.64
N LEU A 154 -10.44 -16.81 -7.12
CA LEU A 154 -11.09 -18.00 -7.68
C LEU A 154 -12.61 -17.89 -7.64
N LYS A 155 -13.17 -17.39 -6.53
CA LYS A 155 -14.60 -17.14 -6.40
C LYS A 155 -15.09 -16.16 -7.47
N ASN A 156 -14.42 -15.02 -7.61
CA ASN A 156 -14.79 -13.99 -8.59
C ASN A 156 -14.71 -14.51 -10.03
N VAL A 157 -13.65 -15.26 -10.37
CA VAL A 157 -13.50 -15.88 -11.70
C VAL A 157 -14.63 -16.87 -11.98
N ALA A 158 -15.02 -17.68 -10.99
CA ALA A 158 -16.12 -18.62 -11.14
C ALA A 158 -17.48 -17.92 -11.33
N GLU A 159 -17.71 -16.81 -10.63
CA GLU A 159 -18.91 -15.98 -10.77
C GLU A 159 -18.98 -15.32 -12.15
N GLU A 160 -17.90 -14.69 -12.60
CA GLU A 160 -17.79 -14.08 -13.94
C GLU A 160 -17.98 -15.12 -15.05
N THR A 161 -17.35 -16.29 -14.91
CA THR A 161 -17.51 -17.37 -15.90
C THR A 161 -18.98 -17.82 -16.01
N LYS A 162 -19.71 -17.89 -14.90
CA LYS A 162 -21.14 -18.21 -14.90
C LYS A 162 -21.96 -17.10 -15.54
N TYR A 163 -21.66 -15.84 -15.24
CA TYR A 163 -22.32 -14.68 -15.83
C TYR A 163 -22.14 -14.66 -17.36
N VAL A 164 -20.91 -14.83 -17.84
CA VAL A 164 -20.59 -14.89 -19.27
C VAL A 164 -21.32 -16.05 -19.95
N LYS A 165 -21.33 -17.25 -19.35
CA LYS A 165 -22.10 -18.39 -19.89
C LYS A 165 -23.58 -18.08 -20.04
N LYS A 166 -24.21 -17.49 -19.01
CA LYS A 166 -25.62 -17.09 -19.05
C LYS A 166 -25.90 -16.01 -20.11
N LEU A 167 -24.97 -15.07 -20.32
CA LEU A 167 -25.09 -14.06 -21.36
C LEU A 167 -24.98 -14.67 -22.77
N LEU A 168 -24.14 -15.70 -22.92
CA LEU A 168 -23.92 -16.42 -24.17
C LEU A 168 -24.94 -17.54 -24.42
N GLU A 169 -25.85 -17.87 -23.49
CA GLU A 169 -26.92 -18.87 -23.68
C GLU A 169 -27.96 -18.52 -24.78
N GLY A 170 -27.65 -17.57 -25.67
CA GLY A 170 -28.32 -17.33 -26.96
C GLY A 170 -27.40 -17.31 -28.19
N VAL A 171 -26.08 -17.50 -28.02
CA VAL A 171 -25.08 -17.58 -29.10
C VAL A 171 -24.16 -18.75 -28.78
N ASP A 172 -24.21 -19.81 -29.60
CA ASP A 172 -23.30 -20.96 -29.53
C ASP A 172 -21.87 -20.53 -29.93
N ALA A 173 -21.26 -19.69 -29.10
CA ALA A 173 -19.92 -19.20 -29.26
C ALA A 173 -18.98 -20.25 -28.65
N ARG A 174 -18.47 -21.13 -29.53
CA ARG A 174 -17.26 -21.92 -29.26
C ARG A 174 -16.10 -20.95 -29.03
N ILE A 175 -15.99 -20.41 -27.83
CA ILE A 175 -14.80 -19.66 -27.41
C ILE A 175 -13.70 -20.71 -27.29
N LYS A 176 -12.87 -20.83 -28.33
CA LYS A 176 -11.58 -21.50 -28.23
C LYS A 176 -10.70 -20.59 -27.36
N PRO A 177 -10.24 -21.04 -26.18
CA PRO A 177 -9.43 -20.22 -25.27
C PRO A 177 -8.08 -19.78 -25.84
N GLU A 178 -7.75 -20.22 -27.05
CA GLU A 178 -6.41 -20.18 -27.65
C GLU A 178 -6.19 -18.95 -28.54
N VAL A 179 -7.12 -17.99 -28.58
CA VAL A 179 -6.99 -16.77 -29.41
C VAL A 179 -6.85 -15.48 -28.58
N CYS A 180 -6.64 -15.60 -27.27
CA CYS A 180 -6.29 -14.50 -26.40
C CYS A 180 -4.90 -14.70 -25.76
N PHE A 181 -3.92 -15.21 -26.51
CA PHE A 181 -2.49 -15.12 -26.19
C PHE A 181 -1.68 -15.11 -27.49
#